data_AF-A0A6J6UVF2-F1
#
_entry.id   AF-A0A6J6UVF2-F1
#
_cell.length_a   1.000
_cell.length_b   1.000
_cell.length_c   1.000
_cell.angle_alpha   90.00
_cell.angle_beta   90.00
_cell.angle_gamma   90.00
#
_symmetry.space_group_name_H-M   'P 1'
#
loop_
_entity.id
_entity.type
_entity.pdbx_description
1 polymer ?
#
loop_
_entity_poly.entity_id
_entity_poly.type
_entity_poly.pdbx_seq_one_letter_code
_entity_poly.pdbx_strand_id
1 'polypeptide(L)' 'MKAIALGASACTLGRSYLYGLGAAGESGVEQVLSMLTEDLERTMSLCGVRNISEITPELVSLVPSGLI' A
#
# COMPACT_ATOMS: atom_id res chain seq x y z
N MET A 1 -0.92 -2.79 -2.50
CA MET A 1 -1.76 -3.61 -3.39
C MET A 1 -1.50 -3.37 -4.88
N LYS A 2 -1.78 -2.19 -5.45
CA LYS A 2 -1.67 -1.96 -6.91
C LYS A 2 -0.33 -2.34 -7.53
N ALA A 3 0.78 -1.96 -6.90
CA ALA A 3 2.11 -2.33 -7.38
C ALA A 3 2.32 -3.86 -7.42
N ILE A 4 1.80 -4.58 -6.41
CA ILE A 4 1.85 -6.05 -6.37
C ILE A 4 0.98 -6.65 -7.47
N ALA A 5 -0.24 -6.13 -7.67
CA ALA A 5 -1.12 -6.53 -8.77
C ALA A 5 -0.47 -6.33 -10.15
N LEU A 6 0.41 -5.34 -10.28
CA LEU A 6 1.17 -5.06 -11.51
C LEU A 6 2.52 -5.80 -11.59
N GLY A 7 2.78 -6.75 -10.68
CA GLY A 7 3.94 -7.67 -10.73
C GLY A 7 5.08 -7.36 -9.77
N ALA A 8 4.96 -6.38 -8.88
CA ALA A 8 5.98 -6.14 -7.86
C ALA A 8 5.91 -7.18 -6.73
N SER A 9 7.05 -7.66 -6.23
CA SER A 9 7.08 -8.52 -5.04
C SER A 9 6.97 -7.74 -3.73
N ALA A 10 7.41 -6.47 -3.72
CA ALA A 10 7.38 -5.57 -2.56
C ALA A 10 7.47 -4.11 -3.02
N CYS A 11 7.28 -3.17 -2.09
CA CYS A 11 7.50 -1.74 -2.29
C CYS A 11 8.28 -1.16 -1.11
N THR A 12 9.10 -0.15 -1.37
CA THR A 12 9.82 0.58 -0.33
C THR A 12 9.07 1.86 0.04
N LEU A 13 9.21 2.25 1.31
CA LEU A 13 8.74 3.52 1.83
C LEU A 13 9.92 4.50 1.85
N GLY A 14 9.65 5.78 1.60
CA GLY A 14 10.66 6.83 1.65
C GLY A 14 10.26 7.93 2.62
N ARG A 15 9.61 8.95 2.09
CA ARG A 15 9.25 10.15 2.88
C ARG A 15 8.24 9.88 4.01
N SER A 16 7.36 8.90 3.86
CA SER A 16 6.28 8.65 4.81
C SER A 16 6.81 8.36 6.23
N TYR A 17 7.74 7.40 6.38
CA TYR A 17 8.30 7.10 7.69
C TYR A 17 9.20 8.24 8.21
N LEU A 18 9.87 8.99 7.33
CA LEU A 18 10.66 10.16 7.71
C LEU A 18 9.78 11.30 8.28
N TYR A 19 8.57 11.48 7.74
CA TYR A 19 7.62 12.44 8.29
C TYR A 19 7.09 11.99 9.65
N GLY A 20 6.83 10.69 9.84
CA GLY A 20 6.54 10.13 11.17
C GLY A 20 7.67 10.39 12.16
N LEU A 21 8.91 10.12 11.74
CA LEU A 21 10.12 10.38 12.53
C LEU A 21 10.24 11.85 12.94
N GLY A 22 10.03 12.78 11.99
CA GLY A 22 10.09 14.22 12.27
C GLY A 22 8.95 14.72 13.18
N ALA A 23 7.78 14.09 13.12
CA ALA A 23 6.61 14.52 13.89
C ALA A 23 6.60 14.02 15.33
N ALA A 24 6.98 12.76 15.57
CA ALA A 24 6.88 12.14 16.89
C ALA A 24 7.99 11.11 17.19
N GLY A 25 9.14 11.23 16.52
CA GLY A 25 10.25 10.29 16.69
C GLY A 25 9.85 8.86 16.30
N GLU A 26 10.37 7.90 17.04
CA GLU A 26 10.06 6.46 16.86
C GLU A 26 8.55 6.17 16.85
N SER A 27 7.80 6.75 17.78
CA SER A 27 6.35 6.54 17.88
C SER A 27 5.58 7.01 16.62
N GLY A 28 6.11 8.01 15.92
CA GLY A 28 5.54 8.47 14.65
C GLY A 28 5.87 7.53 13.50
N VAL A 29 7.05 6.91 13.51
CA VAL A 29 7.41 5.86 12.54
C VAL A 29 6.49 4.65 12.71
N GLU A 30 6.30 4.20 13.95
CA GLU A 30 5.43 3.06 14.28
C GLU A 30 4.00 3.30 13.81
N GLN A 31 3.44 4.49 14.08
CA GLN A 31 2.09 4.86 13.62
C GLN A 31 1.98 4.82 12.10
N VAL A 32 2.95 5.35 11.35
CA VAL A 32 2.93 5.32 9.88
C VAL A 32 2.96 3.87 9.36
N LEU A 33 3.77 3.00 9.96
CA LEU A 33 3.84 1.60 9.56
C LEU A 33 2.54 0.83 9.89
N SER A 34 1.92 1.11 11.04
CA SER A 34 0.61 0.54 11.40
C SER A 34 -0.46 0.97 10.40
N MET A 35 -0.58 2.27 10.12
CA MET A 35 -1.54 2.81 9.16
C MET A 35 -1.39 2.18 7.77
N LEU A 36 -0.15 2.01 7.28
CA LEU A 36 0.10 1.40 5.98
C LEU A 36 -0.27 -0.09 5.95
N THR A 37 -0.07 -0.79 7.07
CA THR A 37 -0.44 -2.21 7.22
C THR A 37 -1.96 -2.36 7.24
N GLU A 38 -2.64 -1.57 8.08
CA GLU A 38 -4.10 -1.52 8.16
C GLU A 38 -4.74 -1.12 6.83
N ASP A 39 -4.16 -0.16 6.10
CA ASP A 39 -4.61 0.23 4.76
C ASP A 39 -4.54 -0.93 3.77
N LEU A 40 -3.45 -1.70 3.81
CA LEU A 40 -3.26 -2.85 2.93
C LEU A 40 -4.28 -3.95 3.26
N GLU A 41 -4.44 -4.30 4.54
CA GLU A 41 -5.39 -5.31 5.02
C GLU A 41 -6.84 -4.92 4.70
N ARG A 42 -7.19 -3.65 4.93
CA ARG A 42 -8.50 -3.10 4.58
C ARG A 42 -8.76 -3.20 3.08
N THR A 43 -7.78 -2.84 2.25
CA THR A 43 -7.93 -2.93 0.79
C THR A 43 -8.09 -4.38 0.34
N MET A 44 -7.29 -5.30 0.88
CA MET A 44 -7.42 -6.73 0.61
C MET A 44 -8.80 -7.27 1.00
N SER A 45 -9.29 -6.88 2.18
CA SER A 45 -10.61 -7.28 2.69
C SER A 45 -11.74 -6.79 1.78
N LEU A 46 -11.67 -5.52 1.33
CA LEU A 46 -12.66 -4.94 0.41
C LEU A 46 -12.63 -5.60 -0.97
N CYS A 47 -11.48 -6.10 -1.41
CA CYS A 47 -11.31 -6.81 -2.66
C CYS A 47 -11.54 -8.34 -2.55
N GLY A 48 -11.90 -8.85 -1.37
CA GLY A 48 -12.13 -10.29 -1.15
C GLY A 48 -10.85 -11.14 -1.20
N VAL A 49 -9.68 -10.54 -0.96
CA VAL A 49 -8.36 -11.17 -1.00
C VAL A 49 -7.92 -11.52 0.42
N ARG A 50 -7.48 -12.77 0.64
CA ARG A 50 -7.07 -13.25 1.97
C ARG A 50 -5.57 -13.22 2.21
N ASN A 51 -4.78 -13.28 1.15
CA ASN A 51 -3.32 -13.29 1.22
C ASN A 51 -2.70 -12.56 0.02
N ILE A 52 -1.43 -12.17 0.15
CA ILE A 52 -0.73 -11.37 -0.88
C ILE A 52 -0.64 -12.12 -2.22
N SER A 53 -0.52 -13.45 -2.20
CA SER A 53 -0.44 -14.28 -3.42
C SER A 53 -1.73 -14.30 -4.25
N GLU A 54 -2.88 -13.94 -3.67
CA GLU A 54 -4.15 -13.79 -4.37
C GLU A 54 -4.30 -12.41 -5.05
N ILE A 55 -3.32 -11.50 -4.91
CA ILE A 55 -3.35 -10.20 -5.57
C ILE A 55 -2.96 -10.36 -7.04
N THR A 56 -3.91 -10.21 -7.95
CA THR A 56 -3.71 -10.38 -9.39
C THR A 56 -4.01 -9.11 -10.20
N PRO A 57 -3.56 -9.01 -11.47
CA PRO A 57 -3.80 -7.85 -12.32
C PRO A 57 -5.29 -7.51 -12.54
N GLU A 58 -6.19 -8.48 -12.43
CA GLU A 58 -7.64 -8.29 -12.61
C GLU A 58 -8.28 -7.42 -11.51
N LEU A 59 -7.60 -7.24 -10.38
CA LEU A 59 -8.05 -6.38 -9.27
C LEU A 59 -7.81 -4.89 -9.52
N VAL A 60 -7.13 -4.52 -10.62
CA VAL A 60 -6.81 -3.13 -10.94
C VAL A 60 -7.16 -2.77 -12.37
N SER A 61 -7.73 -1.58 -12.57
CA SER A 61 -7.92 -0.99 -13.90
C SER A 61 -6.94 0.16 -14.10
N LEU A 62 -6.24 0.17 -15.23
CA LEU A 62 -5.44 1.32 -15.65
C LEU A 62 -6.35 2.35 -16.33
N VAL A 63 -6.22 3.62 -15.94
CA VAL A 63 -6.88 4.71 -16.64
C VAL A 63 -6.06 5.02 -17.90
N PRO A 64 -6.67 5.07 -19.11
CA PRO A 64 -5.96 5.41 -20.33
C PRO A 64 -5.34 6.80 -20.26
N SER A 65 -4.12 6.96 -20.77
CA SER A 65 -3.28 8.17 -20.67
C SER A 65 -3.78 9.42 -21.43
N GLY A 66 -5.08 9.53 -21.72
CA GLY A 66 -5.69 10.66 -22.43
C GLY A 66 -7.05 11.09 -21.90
N LEU A 67 -7.42 10.67 -20.68
CA LEU A 67 -8.73 10.97 -20.06
C LEU A 67 -8.67 12.07 -18.97
N ILE A 68 -7.58 12.86 -18.93
CA ILE A 68 -7.39 14.02 -18.05
C ILE A 68 -6.71 15.14 -18.82
#